data_AF-A0ABC9TKV5-F1
#
_entry.id   AF-A0ABC9TKV5-F1
#
_cell.length_a   1.000
_cell.length_b   1.000
_cell.length_c   1.000
_cell.angle_alpha   90.00
_cell.angle_beta   90.00
_cell.angle_gamma   90.00
#
_symmetry.space_group_name_H-M   'P 1'
#
loop_
_entity.id
_entity.type
_entity.pdbx_description
1 polymer ?
#
loop_
_entity_poly.entity_id
_entity_poly.type
_entity_poly.pdbx_seq_one_letter_code
_entity_poly.pdbx_strand_id
1 'polypeptide(L)'
;MEGQVMEIDLSNKTTKKELANWLSHHLVSKEIGAQITGQTTNAFNQAVKLGHIIPFYETEGKGPAKVKLYLREDLIEYASKKRTYNKKNDSLH
;
A
#
# COMPACT_ATOMS: atom_id res chain seq x y z
N MET A 1 -19.84 -12.61 -5.05
CA MET A 1 -18.94 -13.77 -5.22
C MET A 1 -17.97 -13.72 -4.07
N GLU A 2 -18.17 -14.55 -3.04
CA GLU A 2 -17.17 -14.73 -2.00
C GLU A 2 -15.93 -15.31 -2.68
N GLY A 3 -14.82 -14.56 -2.63
CA GLY A 3 -13.55 -15.04 -3.14
C GLY A 3 -13.14 -16.26 -2.33
N GLN A 4 -12.95 -17.40 -2.99
CA GLN A 4 -12.40 -18.60 -2.37
C GLN A 4 -11.03 -18.24 -1.79
N VAL A 5 -10.92 -18.20 -0.47
CA VAL A 5 -9.64 -18.01 0.21
C VAL A 5 -8.85 -19.29 0.00
N MET A 6 -7.87 -19.26 -0.89
CA MET A 6 -6.97 -20.41 -1.07
C MET A 6 -5.95 -20.40 0.06
N GLU A 7 -5.94 -21.46 0.86
CA GLU A 7 -4.88 -21.66 1.84
C GLU A 7 -3.54 -21.88 1.12
N ILE A 8 -2.54 -21.09 1.49
CA ILE A 8 -1.18 -21.24 0.96
C ILE A 8 -0.42 -22.21 1.86
N ASP A 9 -0.02 -23.37 1.32
CA ASP A 9 0.86 -24.30 2.02
C ASP A 9 2.30 -23.75 2.08
N LEU A 10 2.66 -23.21 3.25
CA LEU A 10 4.00 -22.67 3.53
C LEU A 10 4.96 -23.73 4.08
N SER A 11 4.62 -25.01 4.12
CA SER A 11 5.56 -26.07 4.52
C SER A 11 6.70 -26.23 3.48
N ASN A 12 6.39 -26.01 2.20
CA ASN A 12 7.33 -26.09 1.09
C ASN A 12 8.25 -24.85 0.99
N LYS A 13 9.56 -25.10 0.83
CA LYS A 13 10.59 -24.06 0.66
C LYS A 13 10.38 -23.21 -0.60
N THR A 14 9.88 -23.79 -1.69
CA THR A 14 9.63 -23.07 -2.94
C THR A 14 8.49 -22.07 -2.78
N THR A 15 7.37 -22.48 -2.18
CA THR A 15 6.23 -21.60 -1.89
C THR A 15 6.63 -20.42 -1.00
N LYS A 16 7.44 -20.67 0.03
CA LYS A 16 8.00 -19.59 0.87
C LYS A 16 8.83 -18.59 0.06
N LYS A 17 9.63 -19.07 -0.89
CA LYS A 17 10.45 -18.22 -1.76
C LYS A 17 9.59 -17.42 -2.73
N GLU A 18 8.57 -18.03 -3.31
CA GLU A 18 7.60 -17.37 -4.18
C GLU A 18 6.83 -16.28 -3.44
N LEU A 19 6.36 -16.57 -2.22
CA LEU A 19 5.72 -15.57 -1.36
C LEU A 19 6.68 -14.43 -1.02
N ALA A 20 7.91 -14.73 -0.59
CA ALA A 20 8.90 -13.70 -0.29
C ALA A 20 9.19 -12.81 -1.51
N ASN A 21 9.28 -13.42 -2.70
CA ASN A 21 9.44 -12.70 -3.95
C ASN A 21 8.23 -11.81 -4.22
N TRP A 22 7.01 -12.34 -4.10
CA TRP A 22 5.77 -11.57 -4.27
C TRP A 22 5.72 -10.38 -3.31
N LEU A 23 5.96 -10.60 -2.01
CA LEU A 23 5.98 -9.53 -1.01
C LEU A 23 6.99 -8.44 -1.37
N SER A 24 8.19 -8.80 -1.86
CA SER A 24 9.22 -7.82 -2.23
C SER A 24 8.86 -6.95 -3.45
N HIS A 25 8.01 -7.45 -4.36
CA HIS A 25 7.59 -6.70 -5.55
C HIS A 25 6.36 -5.82 -5.27
N HIS A 26 5.44 -6.34 -4.46
CA HIS A 26 4.12 -5.74 -4.24
C HIS A 26 4.05 -4.88 -2.99
N LEU A 27 4.83 -5.17 -1.94
CA LEU A 27 4.80 -4.39 -0.72
C LEU A 27 5.89 -3.33 -0.69
N VAL A 28 5.50 -2.13 -0.28
CA VAL A 28 6.40 -0.97 -0.18
C VAL A 28 6.31 -0.31 1.18
N SER A 29 7.39 0.36 1.59
CA SER A 29 7.42 1.19 2.79
C SER A 29 6.62 2.48 2.59
N LYS A 30 6.42 3.22 3.69
CA LYS A 30 5.82 4.56 3.68
C LYS A 30 6.56 5.52 2.75
N GLU A 31 7.89 5.51 2.77
CA GLU A 31 8.73 6.43 1.98
C GLU A 31 8.50 6.22 0.48
N ILE A 32 8.55 4.96 0.04
CA ILE A 32 8.28 4.60 -1.36
C ILE A 32 6.81 4.85 -1.70
N GLY A 33 5.87 4.59 -0.78
CA GLY A 33 4.46 4.86 -1.00
C GLY A 33 4.15 6.36 -1.19
N ALA A 34 4.82 7.23 -0.42
CA ALA A 34 4.73 8.67 -0.59
C ALA A 34 5.23 9.10 -1.98
N GLN A 35 6.34 8.52 -2.45
CA GLN A 35 6.86 8.77 -3.81
C GLN A 35 5.88 8.33 -4.90
N ILE A 36 5.34 7.10 -4.82
CA ILE A 36 4.37 6.57 -5.80
C ILE A 36 3.15 7.50 -5.91
N THR A 37 2.66 7.98 -4.76
CA THR A 37 1.48 8.85 -4.71
C THR A 37 1.78 10.32 -5.02
N GLY A 38 3.05 10.70 -5.23
CA GLY A 38 3.47 12.08 -5.47
C GLY A 38 3.22 12.99 -4.26
N GLN A 39 3.34 12.45 -3.05
CA GLN A 39 3.08 13.15 -1.79
C GLN A 39 4.34 13.29 -0.95
N THR A 40 4.36 14.29 -0.06
CA THR A 40 5.32 14.29 1.04
C THR A 40 4.96 13.20 2.04
N THR A 41 5.94 12.75 2.82
CA THR A 41 5.73 11.76 3.88
C THR A 41 4.65 12.17 4.89
N ASN A 42 4.54 13.46 5.21
CA ASN A 42 3.51 13.97 6.12
C ASN A 42 2.11 13.91 5.50
N ALA A 43 1.97 14.31 4.24
CA ALA A 43 0.70 14.21 3.52
C ALA A 43 0.25 12.75 3.36
N PHE A 44 1.19 11.85 3.07
CA PHE A 44 0.94 10.41 3.05
C PHE A 44 0.45 9.89 4.40
N ASN A 45 1.13 10.25 5.50
CA ASN A 45 0.70 9.89 6.85
C ASN A 45 -0.70 10.40 7.18
N GLN A 46 -1.04 11.61 6.74
CA GLN A 46 -2.38 12.16 6.92
C GLN A 46 -3.42 11.35 6.13
N ALA A 47 -3.13 10.97 4.88
CA ALA A 47 -3.99 10.12 4.08
C ALA A 47 -4.20 8.74 4.74
N VAL A 48 -3.15 8.16 5.34
CA VAL A 48 -3.25 6.93 6.12
C VAL A 48 -4.12 7.12 7.37
N LYS A 49 -3.91 8.21 8.11
CA LYS A 49 -4.69 8.53 9.32
C LYS A 49 -6.18 8.75 9.01
N LEU A 50 -6.50 9.33 7.85
CA LEU A 50 -7.86 9.55 7.37
C LEU A 50 -8.49 8.30 6.74
N GLY A 51 -7.75 7.19 6.62
CA GLY A 51 -8.25 5.95 6.02
C GLY A 51 -8.33 5.96 4.50
N HIS A 52 -7.76 6.96 3.82
CA HIS A 52 -7.69 6.99 2.37
C HIS A 52 -6.64 6.03 1.80
N ILE A 53 -5.64 5.70 2.60
CA ILE A 53 -4.62 4.69 2.31
C ILE A 53 -4.58 3.73 3.50
N ILE A 54 -4.76 2.44 3.23
CA ILE A 54 -4.81 1.41 4.27
C ILE A 54 -3.52 0.58 4.18
N PRO A 55 -2.79 0.36 5.29
CA PRO A 55 -1.67 -0.58 5.30
C PRO A 55 -2.16 -1.99 4.95
N PHE A 56 -1.46 -2.65 4.04
CA PHE A 56 -1.72 -4.06 3.72
C PHE A 56 -1.25 -4.97 4.87
N TYR A 57 -0.12 -4.62 5.49
CA TYR A 57 0.45 -5.34 6.62
C TYR A 57 0.94 -4.36 7.67
N GLU A 58 0.69 -4.68 8.93
CA GLU A 58 1.14 -3.92 10.09
C GLU A 58 1.60 -4.86 11.20
N THR A 59 2.79 -4.62 11.74
CA THR A 59 3.29 -5.41 12.87
C THR A 59 2.63 -5.00 14.18
N GLU A 60 2.52 -5.97 15.09
CA GLU A 60 2.23 -5.69 16.49
C GLU A 60 3.42 -4.96 17.12
N GLY A 61 3.20 -3.77 17.65
CA GLY A 61 4.28 -2.95 18.20
C GLY A 61 3.90 -1.49 18.38
N LYS A 62 4.73 -0.75 19.11
CA LYS A 62 4.59 0.69 19.34
C LYS A 62 5.84 1.42 18.87
N GLY A 63 5.66 2.65 18.39
CA GLY A 63 6.77 3.51 17.97
C GLY A 63 7.60 2.88 16.85
N PRO A 64 8.94 2.91 16.93
CA PRO A 64 9.84 2.41 15.88
C PRO A 64 9.68 0.91 15.56
N ALA A 65 9.14 0.11 16.48
CA ALA A 65 8.89 -1.31 16.27
C ALA A 65 7.65 -1.58 15.39
N LYS A 66 6.85 -0.55 15.12
CA LYS A 66 5.64 -0.64 14.30
C LYS A 66 5.99 -0.43 12.82
N VAL A 67 5.98 -1.51 12.04
CA VAL A 67 6.22 -1.49 10.61
C VAL A 67 4.89 -1.51 9.88
N LYS A 68 4.74 -0.64 8.89
CA LYS A 68 3.59 -0.61 7.98
C LYS A 68 4.08 -0.81 6.56
N LEU A 69 3.50 -1.78 5.88
CA LEU A 69 3.72 -2.04 4.47
C LEU A 69 2.42 -1.82 3.70
N TYR A 70 2.56 -1.29 2.50
CA TYR A 70 1.45 -0.87 1.65
C TYR A 70 1.52 -1.63 0.33
N LEU A 71 0.36 -2.00 -0.20
CA LEU A 71 0.28 -2.63 -1.51
C LEU A 71 0.54 -1.58 -2.59
N ARG A 72 1.52 -1.82 -3.45
CA ARG A 72 1.96 -0.91 -4.52
C ARG A 72 0.80 -0.56 -5.44
N GLU A 73 0.00 -1.55 -5.80
CA GLU A 73 -1.12 -1.44 -6.74
C GLU A 73 -2.19 -0.48 -6.21
N ASP A 74 -2.58 -0.62 -4.94
CA ASP A 74 -3.55 0.26 -4.28
C ASP A 74 -3.06 1.71 -4.26
N LEU A 75 -1.76 1.93 -4.06
CA LEU A 75 -1.17 3.27 -4.08
C LEU A 75 -1.16 3.89 -5.47
N ILE A 76 -0.89 3.10 -6.51
CA ILE A 76 -0.98 3.54 -7.91
C ILE A 76 -2.42 3.93 -8.24
N GLU A 77 -3.39 3.10 -7.84
CA GLU A 77 -4.81 3.39 -8.03
C GLU A 77 -5.22 4.67 -7.30
N TYR A 78 -4.84 4.82 -6.02
CA TYR A 78 -5.07 6.03 -5.25
C TYR A 78 -4.49 7.27 -5.94
N ALA A 79 -3.24 7.19 -6.41
CA ALA A 79 -2.56 8.30 -7.08
C ALA A 79 -3.31 8.74 -8.35
N SER A 80 -3.79 7.77 -9.15
CA SER A 80 -4.54 8.04 -10.36
C SER A 80 -5.87 8.74 -10.09
N LYS A 81 -6.63 8.28 -9.07
CA LYS A 81 -7.90 8.89 -8.66
C LYS A 81 -7.70 10.33 -8.18
N LYS A 82 -6.64 10.57 -7.40
CA LYS A 82 -6.29 11.91 -6.89
C LYS A 82 -5.93 12.88 -8.02
N ARG A 83 -5.15 12.45 -9.01
CA ARG A 83 -4.80 13.30 -10.18
C ARG A 83 -6.04 13.66 -11.00
N THR A 84 -6.96 12.72 -11.19
CA THR A 84 -8.22 13.00 -11.90
C THR A 84 -9.07 14.03 -11.16
N TYR A 85 -9.13 13.96 -9.83
CA TYR A 85 -9.84 14.97 -9.02
C TYR A 85 -9.25 16.37 -9.19
N ASN A 86 -7.91 16.50 -9.10
CA ASN A 86 -7.25 17.79 -9.28
C ASN A 86 -7.48 18.36 -10.69
N LYS A 87 -7.33 17.54 -11.74
CA LYS A 87 -7.57 17.98 -13.13
C LYS A 87 -9.00 18.48 -13.36
N LYS A 88 -10.00 17.84 -12.72
CA LYS A 88 -11.39 18.31 -12.81
C LYS A 88 -11.59 19.68 -12.16
N ASN A 89 -11.00 19.91 -10.98
CA ASN A 89 -11.07 21.21 -10.31
C ASN A 89 -10.31 22.30 -11.07
N ASP A 90 -9.15 21.98 -11.66
CA ASP A 90 -8.38 22.92 -12.48
C ASP A 90 -9.09 23.29 -13.79
N SER A 91 -10.01 22.46 -14.28
CA SER A 91 -10.82 22.73 -15.49
C SER A 91 -12.12 23.49 -15.21
N LEU A 92 -12.43 23.72 -13.93
CA LEU A 92 -13.62 24.43 -13.45
C LEU A 92 -13.29 25.87 -13.01
N HIS A 93 -12.02 26.28 -13.13
CA HIS A 93 -11.51 27.62 -12.90
C HIS A 93 -10.89 28.17 -14.18
#